data_AF-A0A951A135-F1
#
_entry.id   AF-A0A951A135-F1
#
_cell.length_a   1.000
_cell.length_b   1.000
_cell.length_c   1.000
_cell.angle_alpha   90.00
_cell.angle_beta   90.00
_cell.angle_gamma   90.00
#
_symmetry.space_group_name_H-M   'P 1'
#
loop_
_entity.id
_entity.type
_entity.pdbx_description
1 polymer ?
#
loop_
_entity_poly.entity_id
_entity_poly.type
_entity_poly.pdbx_seq_one_letter_code
_entity_poly.pdbx_strand_id
1 'polypeptide(L)'
;MTAVATAVPFGAPVLAAEPAHNIVLFVADGLRARIVNSQTAPVMASVRDKGVRFANSHSIFPTFTTANASTMATGHFLGDTGDFSNTIFTGYPVPGAANSVTPFLESDPVLGDVDEHFMGDYLNEITILRAAREAGFQTAAIGKLGPTLIFDHTERTGQKTVIIDDSTGTKNGIPLAGWLTDGLAAAKLALASPTRGDNGKAGNAKTAGTLAPNAEQQGWMIDVTTKVVLPEFKKNGKPFVLVFWARDP
;
A
#
# COMPACT_ATOMS: atom_id res chain seq x y z
N MET A 1 51.13 0.58 52.90
CA MET A 1 51.06 0.16 51.48
C MET A 1 49.60 -0.11 51.16
N THR A 2 48.94 0.81 50.48
CA THR A 2 47.52 0.70 50.12
C THR A 2 47.47 0.49 48.61
N ALA A 3 47.09 -0.71 48.18
CA ALA A 3 46.98 -1.06 46.77
C ALA A 3 45.66 -0.52 46.22
N VAL A 4 45.73 0.39 45.26
CA VAL A 4 44.59 0.86 44.48
C VAL A 4 44.39 -0.12 43.33
N ALA A 5 43.26 -0.83 43.33
CA ALA A 5 42.86 -1.69 42.22
C ALA A 5 42.12 -0.85 41.18
N THR A 6 42.73 -0.64 40.02
CA THR A 6 42.10 -0.05 38.84
C THR A 6 41.22 -1.10 38.17
N ALA A 7 39.90 -0.92 38.23
CA ALA A 7 38.96 -1.69 37.43
C ALA A 7 38.94 -1.16 35.99
N VAL A 8 39.33 -2.00 35.04
CA VAL A 8 39.17 -1.72 33.61
C VAL A 8 37.77 -2.16 33.18
N PRO A 9 36.92 -1.29 32.63
CA PRO A 9 35.61 -1.70 32.16
C PRO A 9 35.79 -2.49 30.85
N PHE A 10 35.41 -3.76 30.87
CA PHE A 10 35.20 -4.54 29.65
C PHE A 10 33.91 -4.05 28.99
N GLY A 11 34.03 -3.14 28.02
CA GLY A 11 32.93 -2.83 27.11
C GLY A 11 32.70 -4.03 26.18
N ALA A 12 31.52 -4.64 26.24
CA ALA A 12 31.10 -5.62 25.24
C ALA A 12 31.14 -4.94 23.86
N PRO A 13 31.64 -5.61 22.81
CA PRO A 13 31.55 -5.07 21.46
C PRO A 13 30.07 -4.93 21.12
N VAL A 14 29.64 -3.69 20.86
CA VAL A 14 28.38 -3.44 20.18
C VAL A 14 28.57 -4.01 18.78
N LEU A 15 28.03 -5.20 18.54
CA LEU A 15 27.80 -5.67 17.17
C LEU A 15 26.97 -4.59 16.50
N ALA A 16 27.53 -3.94 15.50
CA ALA A 16 26.78 -3.00 14.68
C ALA A 16 25.52 -3.74 14.19
N ALA A 17 24.35 -3.22 14.54
CA ALA A 17 23.10 -3.76 14.02
C ALA A 17 23.22 -3.83 12.49
N GLU A 18 22.86 -4.98 11.91
CA GLU A 18 22.90 -5.09 10.45
C GLU A 18 22.10 -3.94 9.83
N PRO A 19 22.56 -3.37 8.70
CA PRO A 19 21.85 -2.27 8.06
C PRO A 19 20.40 -2.67 7.79
N ALA A 20 19.46 -1.87 8.28
CA ALA A 20 18.04 -2.13 8.04
C ALA A 20 17.77 -2.25 6.53
N HIS A 21 17.10 -3.34 6.13
CA HIS A 21 16.77 -3.58 4.74
C HIS A 21 15.57 -2.76 4.29
N ASN A 22 15.57 -2.39 3.00
CA ASN A 22 14.38 -1.86 2.35
C ASN A 22 13.42 -2.99 2.01
N ILE A 23 12.12 -2.76 2.18
CA ILE A 23 11.06 -3.72 1.90
C ILE A 23 10.20 -3.17 0.77
N VAL A 24 9.93 -4.02 -0.23
CA VAL A 24 8.93 -3.76 -1.28
C VAL A 24 7.90 -4.87 -1.24
N LEU A 25 6.67 -4.55 -0.86
CA LEU A 25 5.51 -5.44 -0.95
C LEU A 25 4.79 -5.15 -2.27
N PHE A 26 4.98 -6.03 -3.26
CA PHE A 26 4.28 -5.95 -4.53
C PHE A 26 3.04 -6.87 -4.52
N VAL A 27 1.87 -6.29 -4.78
CA VAL A 27 0.59 -7.00 -4.87
C VAL A 27 0.06 -6.91 -6.29
N ALA A 28 -0.16 -8.05 -6.93
CA ALA A 28 -0.79 -8.17 -8.24
C ALA A 28 -2.28 -8.52 -8.06
N ASP A 29 -3.15 -7.50 -8.10
CA ASP A 29 -4.57 -7.67 -7.78
C ASP A 29 -5.28 -8.60 -8.75
N GLY A 30 -5.99 -9.61 -8.25
CA GLY A 30 -6.71 -10.58 -9.07
C GLY A 30 -5.84 -11.59 -9.81
N LEU A 31 -4.51 -11.55 -9.66
CA LEU A 31 -3.61 -12.46 -10.36
C LEU A 31 -3.75 -13.90 -9.83
N ARG A 32 -4.11 -14.83 -10.72
CA ARG A 32 -4.24 -16.25 -10.37
C ARG A 32 -2.87 -16.92 -10.36
N ALA A 33 -2.47 -17.53 -9.25
CA ALA A 33 -1.15 -18.15 -9.10
C ALA A 33 -0.76 -19.15 -10.23
N ARG A 34 -1.73 -19.89 -10.79
CA ARG A 34 -1.46 -20.89 -11.86
C ARG A 34 -1.10 -20.28 -13.21
N ILE A 35 -1.39 -18.99 -13.44
CA ILE A 35 -0.96 -18.27 -14.65
C ILE A 35 0.45 -17.71 -14.51
N VAL A 36 1.14 -17.91 -13.39
CA VAL A 36 2.53 -17.44 -13.23
C VAL A 36 3.50 -18.53 -13.70
N ASN A 37 3.99 -18.41 -14.92
CA ASN A 37 5.01 -19.27 -15.51
C ASN A 37 5.93 -18.47 -16.46
N SER A 38 6.92 -19.14 -17.05
CA SER A 38 7.91 -18.50 -17.92
C SER A 38 7.33 -17.95 -19.24
N GLN A 39 6.14 -18.39 -19.63
CA GLN A 39 5.46 -17.94 -20.85
C GLN A 39 4.56 -16.73 -20.58
N THR A 40 3.83 -16.72 -19.48
CA THR A 40 2.77 -15.73 -19.20
C THR A 40 3.17 -14.65 -18.21
N ALA A 41 4.11 -14.91 -17.30
CA ALA A 41 4.62 -13.91 -16.35
C ALA A 41 6.11 -14.16 -16.02
N PRO A 42 7.01 -14.08 -17.02
CA PRO A 42 8.41 -14.51 -16.88
C PRO A 42 9.18 -13.83 -15.75
N VAL A 43 8.94 -12.55 -15.50
CA VAL A 43 9.61 -11.80 -14.41
C VAL A 43 9.13 -12.31 -13.04
N MET A 44 7.83 -12.45 -12.83
CA MET A 44 7.29 -12.99 -11.58
C MET A 44 7.69 -14.45 -11.35
N ALA A 45 7.74 -15.26 -12.43
CA ALA A 45 8.25 -16.62 -12.36
C ALA A 45 9.73 -16.63 -11.95
N SER A 46 10.56 -15.73 -12.49
CA SER A 46 11.96 -15.60 -12.06
C SER A 46 12.10 -15.19 -10.60
N VAL A 47 11.24 -14.31 -10.07
CA VAL A 47 11.25 -13.95 -8.64
C VAL A 47 10.90 -15.16 -7.78
N ARG A 48 9.83 -15.88 -8.15
CA ARG A 48 9.40 -17.11 -7.48
C ARG A 48 10.49 -18.18 -7.47
N ASP A 49 11.16 -18.41 -8.60
CA ASP A 49 12.09 -19.52 -8.79
C ASP A 49 13.49 -19.24 -8.20
N LYS A 50 13.85 -17.97 -8.02
CA LYS A 50 15.12 -17.54 -7.38
C LYS A 50 14.97 -17.14 -5.92
N GLY A 51 13.74 -16.96 -5.45
CA GLY A 51 13.41 -16.56 -4.08
C GLY A 51 12.81 -17.71 -3.26
N VAL A 52 12.10 -17.33 -2.20
CA VAL A 52 11.33 -18.28 -1.39
C VAL A 52 9.89 -18.32 -1.91
N ARG A 53 9.41 -19.53 -2.23
CA ARG A 53 8.05 -19.78 -2.69
C ARG A 53 7.24 -20.52 -1.64
N PHE A 54 6.15 -19.91 -1.19
CA PHE A 54 5.11 -20.60 -0.43
C PHE A 54 4.12 -21.26 -1.39
N ALA A 55 4.16 -22.59 -1.50
CA ALA A 55 3.37 -23.33 -2.50
C ALA A 55 1.86 -23.35 -2.21
N ASN A 56 1.47 -23.15 -0.94
CA ASN A 56 0.09 -23.29 -0.44
C ASN A 56 -0.41 -22.00 0.20
N SER A 57 -0.07 -20.84 -0.37
CA SER A 57 -0.64 -19.55 0.03
C SER A 57 -1.98 -19.31 -0.68
N HIS A 58 -2.97 -18.85 0.08
CA HIS A 58 -4.32 -18.59 -0.40
C HIS A 58 -4.80 -17.22 0.08
N SER A 59 -5.66 -16.59 -0.72
CA SER A 59 -6.40 -15.41 -0.29
C SER A 59 -7.30 -15.72 0.90
N ILE A 60 -7.51 -14.73 1.75
CA ILE A 60 -8.47 -14.79 2.84
C ILE A 60 -9.88 -14.80 2.27
N PHE A 61 -10.77 -15.60 2.85
CA PHE A 61 -12.19 -15.64 2.51
C PHE A 61 -13.00 -14.71 3.42
N PRO A 62 -13.89 -13.86 2.88
CA PRO A 62 -14.20 -13.69 1.46
C PRO A 62 -13.07 -13.02 0.66
N THR A 63 -12.85 -13.48 -0.59
CA THR A 63 -11.71 -13.08 -1.42
C THR A 63 -11.90 -11.72 -2.11
N PHE A 64 -12.26 -10.69 -1.33
CA PHE A 64 -12.38 -9.31 -1.78
C PHE A 64 -11.09 -8.52 -1.58
N THR A 65 -10.95 -7.42 -2.35
CA THR A 65 -9.76 -6.55 -2.36
C THR A 65 -9.41 -6.05 -0.96
N THR A 66 -10.36 -5.34 -0.34
CA THR A 66 -10.22 -4.61 0.93
C THR A 66 -10.03 -5.57 2.09
N ALA A 67 -10.80 -6.65 2.11
CA ALA A 67 -10.61 -7.75 3.06
C ALA A 67 -9.17 -8.29 3.04
N ASN A 68 -8.64 -8.65 1.87
CA ASN A 68 -7.26 -9.14 1.78
C ASN A 68 -6.23 -8.04 2.08
N ALA A 69 -6.50 -6.78 1.71
CA ALA A 69 -5.65 -5.65 2.06
C ALA A 69 -5.54 -5.44 3.57
N SER A 70 -6.65 -5.50 4.32
CA SER A 70 -6.64 -5.38 5.78
C SER A 70 -5.75 -6.45 6.42
N THR A 71 -5.84 -7.70 5.94
CA THR A 71 -5.01 -8.80 6.47
C THR A 71 -3.53 -8.67 6.11
N MET A 72 -3.20 -8.18 4.91
CA MET A 72 -1.80 -7.93 4.53
C MET A 72 -1.23 -6.71 5.24
N ALA A 73 -2.05 -5.71 5.51
CA ALA A 73 -1.64 -4.50 6.21
C ALA A 73 -1.35 -4.79 7.68
N THR A 74 -2.15 -5.62 8.35
CA THR A 74 -2.09 -5.82 9.81
C THR A 74 -1.46 -7.16 10.23
N GLY A 75 -1.49 -8.16 9.36
CA GLY A 75 -1.17 -9.55 9.72
C GLY A 75 -2.30 -10.28 10.47
N HIS A 76 -3.44 -9.63 10.70
CA HIS A 76 -4.59 -10.18 11.41
C HIS A 76 -5.65 -10.73 10.44
N PHE A 77 -6.53 -11.60 10.94
CA PHE A 77 -7.66 -12.10 10.16
C PHE A 77 -8.86 -11.15 10.25
N LEU A 78 -9.87 -11.38 9.39
CA LEU A 78 -11.03 -10.49 9.28
C LEU A 78 -11.86 -10.38 10.57
N GLY A 79 -11.76 -11.38 11.47
CA GLY A 79 -12.40 -11.31 12.78
C GLY A 79 -11.86 -10.19 13.67
N ASP A 80 -10.60 -9.80 13.47
CA ASP A 80 -9.97 -8.71 14.19
C ASP A 80 -10.14 -7.39 13.43
N THR A 81 -9.90 -7.40 12.11
CA THR A 81 -9.91 -6.16 11.30
C THR A 81 -11.31 -5.63 10.98
N GLY A 82 -12.33 -6.49 11.02
CA GLY A 82 -13.71 -6.12 10.67
C GLY A 82 -13.98 -5.83 9.19
N ASP A 83 -12.96 -5.85 8.32
CA ASP A 83 -13.08 -5.54 6.89
C ASP A 83 -13.40 -6.80 6.08
N PHE A 84 -14.69 -7.16 5.94
CA PHE A 84 -15.10 -8.42 5.31
C PHE A 84 -15.36 -8.32 3.79
N SER A 85 -15.47 -7.12 3.22
CA SER A 85 -15.84 -6.93 1.82
C SER A 85 -15.60 -5.50 1.35
N ASN A 86 -15.46 -5.32 0.03
CA ASN A 86 -15.39 -3.99 -0.58
C ASN A 86 -16.65 -3.14 -0.34
N THR A 87 -17.80 -3.77 -0.08
CA THR A 87 -19.01 -3.09 0.37
C THR A 87 -19.53 -3.79 1.61
N ILE A 88 -19.56 -3.08 2.73
CA ILE A 88 -19.96 -3.63 4.03
C ILE A 88 -21.16 -2.88 4.59
N PHE A 89 -22.04 -3.56 5.33
CA PHE A 89 -23.07 -2.88 6.11
C PHE A 89 -22.44 -2.29 7.38
N THR A 90 -22.37 -0.96 7.46
CA THR A 90 -21.73 -0.24 8.57
C THR A 90 -22.65 -0.05 9.77
N GLY A 91 -23.97 -0.17 9.59
CA GLY A 91 -24.94 0.10 10.66
C GLY A 91 -25.20 1.59 10.92
N TYR A 92 -24.51 2.50 10.22
CA TYR A 92 -24.71 3.94 10.27
C TYR A 92 -24.50 4.58 8.89
N PRO A 93 -25.14 5.74 8.61
CA PRO A 93 -24.95 6.45 7.34
C PRO A 93 -23.53 7.00 7.20
N VAL A 94 -22.87 6.73 6.07
CA VAL A 94 -21.52 7.21 5.77
C VAL A 94 -21.56 8.41 4.80
N PRO A 95 -21.16 9.63 5.21
CA PRO A 95 -21.29 10.86 4.41
C PRO A 95 -20.65 10.78 3.02
N GLY A 96 -19.42 10.31 2.93
CA GLY A 96 -18.62 10.10 1.73
C GLY A 96 -19.17 9.02 0.79
N ALA A 97 -20.15 8.25 1.25
CA ALA A 97 -20.97 7.33 0.45
C ALA A 97 -22.40 7.84 0.24
N ALA A 98 -22.61 9.16 0.24
CA ALA A 98 -23.92 9.80 0.11
C ALA A 98 -24.92 9.32 1.19
N ASN A 99 -24.44 9.15 2.42
CA ASN A 99 -25.20 8.64 3.57
C ASN A 99 -25.71 7.19 3.39
N SER A 100 -25.07 6.40 2.53
CA SER A 100 -25.33 4.96 2.45
C SER A 100 -24.92 4.25 3.73
N VAL A 101 -25.69 3.24 4.14
CA VAL A 101 -25.35 2.29 5.21
C VAL A 101 -24.59 1.06 4.68
N THR A 102 -24.38 1.00 3.37
CA THR A 102 -23.54 0.01 2.69
C THR A 102 -22.51 0.72 1.81
N PRO A 103 -21.53 1.44 2.41
CA PRO A 103 -20.53 2.18 1.66
C PRO A 103 -19.53 1.27 0.94
N PHE A 104 -18.85 1.82 -0.07
CA PHE A 104 -17.78 1.13 -0.81
C PHE A 104 -16.41 1.50 -0.22
N LEU A 105 -15.79 0.56 0.50
CA LEU A 105 -14.54 0.74 1.24
C LEU A 105 -13.29 0.90 0.36
N GLU A 106 -13.40 0.79 -0.97
CA GLU A 106 -12.27 1.22 -1.81
C GLU A 106 -12.17 2.76 -1.89
N SER A 107 -13.18 3.52 -1.45
CA SER A 107 -13.18 4.99 -1.58
C SER A 107 -12.43 5.68 -0.42
N ASP A 108 -11.42 6.50 -0.75
CA ASP A 108 -10.62 7.27 0.23
C ASP A 108 -11.42 8.17 1.19
N PRO A 109 -12.47 8.90 0.74
CA PRO A 109 -13.34 9.62 1.67
C PRO A 109 -14.13 8.68 2.58
N VAL A 110 -14.60 7.54 2.05
CA VAL A 110 -15.35 6.55 2.83
C VAL A 110 -14.48 5.93 3.91
N LEU A 111 -13.25 5.51 3.57
CA LEU A 111 -12.30 4.98 4.56
C LEU A 111 -12.06 6.01 5.66
N GLY A 112 -11.97 7.28 5.29
CA GLY A 112 -11.89 8.39 6.24
C GLY A 112 -13.04 8.52 7.22
N ASP A 113 -14.27 8.48 6.70
CA ASP A 113 -15.47 8.59 7.53
C ASP A 113 -15.64 7.36 8.44
N VAL A 114 -15.26 6.19 7.94
CA VAL A 114 -15.30 4.94 8.70
C VAL A 114 -14.24 4.98 9.81
N ASP A 115 -13.03 5.43 9.51
CA ASP A 115 -12.00 5.70 10.53
C ASP A 115 -12.50 6.66 11.59
N GLU A 116 -13.01 7.83 11.21
CA GLU A 116 -13.49 8.85 12.16
C GLU A 116 -14.57 8.29 13.09
N HIS A 117 -15.48 7.46 12.56
CA HIS A 117 -16.50 6.80 13.35
C HIS A 117 -15.91 5.80 14.38
N PHE A 118 -14.88 5.06 13.99
CA PHE A 118 -14.21 4.06 14.82
C PHE A 118 -12.94 4.62 15.49
N MET A 119 -13.05 5.81 16.10
CA MET A 119 -11.99 6.44 16.90
C MET A 119 -10.66 6.71 16.15
N GLY A 120 -10.73 6.86 14.84
CA GLY A 120 -9.59 7.14 13.96
C GLY A 120 -8.82 5.88 13.53
N ASP A 121 -9.30 4.68 13.87
CA ASP A 121 -8.67 3.42 13.50
C ASP A 121 -9.73 2.32 13.31
N TYR A 122 -10.30 2.23 12.11
CA TYR A 122 -11.37 1.27 11.82
C TYR A 122 -10.91 -0.19 11.76
N LEU A 123 -9.63 -0.43 11.47
CA LEU A 123 -9.04 -1.77 11.49
C LEU A 123 -8.76 -2.24 12.92
N ASN A 124 -8.69 -1.31 13.88
CA ASN A 124 -8.37 -1.57 15.28
C ASN A 124 -7.03 -2.32 15.47
N GLU A 125 -6.11 -2.17 14.51
CA GLU A 125 -4.83 -2.90 14.48
C GLU A 125 -3.72 -2.07 13.85
N ILE A 126 -2.48 -2.31 14.27
CA ILE A 126 -1.31 -1.60 13.71
C ILE A 126 -1.02 -2.12 12.31
N THR A 127 -1.01 -1.22 11.32
CA THR A 127 -0.57 -1.57 9.97
C THR A 127 0.95 -1.60 9.84
N ILE A 128 1.47 -2.37 8.87
CA ILE A 128 2.89 -2.49 8.59
C ILE A 128 3.54 -1.15 8.23
N LEU A 129 2.83 -0.25 7.53
CA LEU A 129 3.37 1.08 7.22
C LEU A 129 3.35 1.99 8.45
N ARG A 130 2.31 1.91 9.31
CA ARG A 130 2.32 2.61 10.59
C ARG A 130 3.49 2.15 11.46
N ALA A 131 3.68 0.84 11.61
CA ALA A 131 4.80 0.26 12.36
C ALA A 131 6.16 0.69 11.79
N ALA A 132 6.32 0.64 10.46
CA ALA A 132 7.55 1.06 9.79
C ALA A 132 7.87 2.54 10.03
N ARG A 133 6.86 3.43 9.89
CA ARG A 133 7.01 4.86 10.17
C ARG A 133 7.40 5.11 11.62
N GLU A 134 6.75 4.45 12.57
CA GLU A 134 7.06 4.57 14.00
C GLU A 134 8.49 4.07 14.31
N ALA A 135 8.99 3.09 13.54
CA ALA A 135 10.38 2.63 13.58
C ALA A 135 11.38 3.52 12.80
N GLY A 136 10.93 4.63 12.22
CA GLY A 136 11.80 5.59 11.50
C GLY A 136 12.07 5.26 10.04
N PHE A 137 11.34 4.30 9.45
CA PHE A 137 11.40 4.03 8.02
C PHE A 137 10.63 5.10 7.24
N GLN A 138 11.02 5.28 5.98
CA GLN A 138 10.21 6.00 5.00
C GLN A 138 9.13 5.05 4.46
N THR A 139 7.94 5.58 4.20
CA THR A 139 6.78 4.75 3.87
C THR A 139 6.07 5.26 2.64
N ALA A 140 5.68 4.33 1.76
CA ALA A 140 4.88 4.62 0.59
C ALA A 140 3.88 3.49 0.32
N ALA A 141 2.66 3.83 -0.08
CA ALA A 141 1.70 2.94 -0.71
C ALA A 141 1.28 3.55 -2.04
N ILE A 142 1.47 2.80 -3.12
CA ILE A 142 1.23 3.27 -4.49
C ILE A 142 0.43 2.19 -5.23
N GLY A 143 -0.73 2.51 -5.79
CA GLY A 143 -1.48 1.53 -6.55
C GLY A 143 -2.99 1.73 -6.59
N LYS A 144 -3.73 0.62 -6.48
CA LYS A 144 -5.19 0.61 -6.53
C LYS A 144 -5.82 1.42 -5.38
N LEU A 145 -6.72 2.33 -5.74
CA LEU A 145 -7.62 3.05 -4.82
C LEU A 145 -8.35 2.07 -3.88
N GLY A 146 -8.29 2.34 -2.58
CA GLY A 146 -8.82 1.47 -1.53
C GLY A 146 -7.72 0.73 -0.78
N PRO A 147 -7.26 -0.44 -1.26
CA PRO A 147 -6.25 -1.21 -0.56
C PRO A 147 -4.95 -0.43 -0.36
N THR A 148 -4.62 0.53 -1.24
CA THR A 148 -3.44 1.39 -1.07
C THR A 148 -3.53 2.23 0.20
N LEU A 149 -4.66 2.89 0.45
CA LEU A 149 -4.85 3.66 1.68
C LEU A 149 -4.96 2.75 2.91
N ILE A 150 -5.56 1.56 2.80
CA ILE A 150 -5.70 0.60 3.91
C ILE A 150 -4.35 0.26 4.56
N PHE A 151 -3.24 0.24 3.82
CA PHE A 151 -1.91 -0.01 4.42
C PHE A 151 -1.46 1.07 5.42
N ASP A 152 -2.06 2.25 5.42
CA ASP A 152 -1.76 3.32 6.38
C ASP A 152 -2.93 4.30 6.55
N HIS A 153 -4.13 3.76 6.72
CA HIS A 153 -5.38 4.54 6.72
C HIS A 153 -5.43 5.61 7.82
N THR A 154 -4.68 5.42 8.92
CA THR A 154 -4.54 6.41 10.01
C THR A 154 -3.71 7.66 9.62
N GLU A 155 -2.97 7.64 8.51
CA GLU A 155 -2.13 8.76 8.06
C GLU A 155 -2.62 9.33 6.72
N ARG A 156 -3.75 10.04 6.79
CA ARG A 156 -4.44 10.63 5.62
C ARG A 156 -3.95 12.02 5.23
N THR A 157 -2.91 12.54 5.86
CA THR A 157 -2.38 13.88 5.50
C THR A 157 -1.45 13.82 4.29
N GLY A 158 -0.97 12.61 3.94
CA GLY A 158 0.02 12.36 2.90
C GLY A 158 1.42 12.91 3.21
N GLN A 159 1.65 13.43 4.42
CA GLN A 159 2.92 14.07 4.80
C GLN A 159 3.95 13.07 5.33
N LYS A 160 3.52 12.01 6.03
CA LYS A 160 4.43 11.04 6.63
C LYS A 160 4.54 9.73 5.86
N THR A 161 3.47 9.35 5.17
CA THR A 161 3.43 8.22 4.24
C THR A 161 2.97 8.74 2.88
N VAL A 162 3.70 8.38 1.83
CA VAL A 162 3.29 8.69 0.45
C VAL A 162 2.11 7.80 0.10
N ILE A 163 0.97 8.37 -0.25
CA ILE A 163 -0.19 7.65 -0.78
C ILE A 163 -0.44 8.13 -2.20
N ILE A 164 -0.33 7.21 -3.17
CA ILE A 164 -0.63 7.48 -4.59
C ILE A 164 -1.56 6.39 -5.10
N ASP A 165 -2.70 6.80 -5.64
CA ASP A 165 -3.73 5.89 -6.13
C ASP A 165 -4.59 6.48 -7.25
N ASP A 166 -5.65 5.78 -7.65
CA ASP A 166 -6.57 6.23 -8.70
C ASP A 166 -7.21 7.61 -8.42
N SER A 167 -7.33 8.02 -7.16
CA SER A 167 -7.95 9.29 -6.74
C SER A 167 -6.94 10.43 -6.60
N THR A 168 -5.64 10.15 -6.77
CA THR A 168 -4.57 11.15 -6.63
C THR A 168 -4.77 12.36 -7.54
N GLY A 169 -4.60 13.55 -6.96
CA GLY A 169 -4.81 14.84 -7.63
C GLY A 169 -6.28 15.22 -7.83
N THR A 170 -7.22 14.44 -7.30
CA THR A 170 -8.64 14.79 -7.22
C THR A 170 -9.03 15.26 -5.82
N LYS A 171 -10.22 15.85 -5.67
CA LYS A 171 -10.76 16.22 -4.36
C LYS A 171 -11.01 15.04 -3.41
N ASN A 172 -11.04 13.81 -3.94
CA ASN A 172 -11.33 12.60 -3.17
C ASN A 172 -10.06 11.88 -2.71
N GLY A 173 -8.88 12.20 -3.27
CA GLY A 173 -7.64 11.52 -2.95
C GLY A 173 -6.92 12.11 -1.73
N ILE A 174 -5.92 11.38 -1.23
CA ILE A 174 -5.01 11.87 -0.20
C ILE A 174 -4.15 13.04 -0.72
N PRO A 175 -3.96 14.12 0.07
CA PRO A 175 -3.11 15.25 -0.32
C PRO A 175 -1.65 14.84 -0.58
N LEU A 176 -1.00 15.51 -1.54
CA LEU A 176 0.43 15.29 -1.82
C LEU A 176 1.30 16.17 -0.92
N ALA A 177 2.39 15.60 -0.39
CA ALA A 177 3.44 16.39 0.25
C ALA A 177 4.08 17.37 -0.76
N GLY A 178 4.62 18.49 -0.27
CA GLY A 178 5.24 19.52 -1.12
C GLY A 178 6.39 18.95 -1.98
N TRP A 179 7.29 18.19 -1.37
CA TRP A 179 8.42 17.57 -2.09
C TRP A 179 7.97 16.60 -3.19
N LEU A 180 6.83 15.93 -2.99
CA LEU A 180 6.27 14.98 -3.95
C LEU A 180 5.68 15.74 -5.15
N THR A 181 4.97 16.84 -4.88
CA THR A 181 4.48 17.76 -5.93
C THR A 181 5.63 18.33 -6.76
N ASP A 182 6.69 18.82 -6.09
CA ASP A 182 7.89 19.34 -6.75
C ASP A 182 8.61 18.26 -7.57
N GLY A 183 8.72 17.05 -7.02
CA GLY A 183 9.33 15.91 -7.69
C GLY A 183 8.56 15.45 -8.93
N LEU A 184 7.22 15.41 -8.86
CA LEU A 184 6.36 15.12 -10.02
C LEU A 184 6.56 16.18 -11.12
N ALA A 185 6.57 17.46 -10.75
CA ALA A 185 6.80 18.55 -11.70
C ALA A 185 8.19 18.47 -12.35
N ALA A 186 9.24 18.21 -11.56
CA ALA A 186 10.60 18.03 -12.06
C ALA A 186 10.74 16.82 -13.00
N ALA A 187 10.03 15.73 -12.71
CA ALA A 187 9.95 14.53 -13.55
C ALA A 187 9.02 14.69 -14.77
N LYS A 188 8.35 15.83 -14.92
CA LYS A 188 7.33 16.12 -15.95
C LYS A 188 6.17 15.12 -15.92
N LEU A 189 5.78 14.69 -14.72
CA LEU A 189 4.64 13.83 -14.47
C LEU A 189 3.42 14.66 -14.09
N ALA A 190 2.23 14.21 -14.51
CA ALA A 190 0.99 14.84 -14.08
C ALA A 190 0.81 14.72 -12.55
N LEU A 191 0.23 15.74 -11.92
CA LEU A 191 -0.09 15.71 -10.49
C LEU A 191 -1.27 14.79 -10.16
N ALA A 192 -2.17 14.60 -11.12
CA ALA A 192 -3.30 13.69 -11.00
C ALA A 192 -2.96 12.35 -11.67
N SER A 193 -3.46 11.27 -11.08
CA SER A 193 -3.41 9.95 -11.73
C SER A 193 -4.16 10.01 -13.07
N PRO A 194 -3.60 9.43 -14.14
CA PRO A 194 -4.38 9.14 -15.33
C PRO A 194 -5.59 8.27 -14.98
N THR A 195 -6.66 8.40 -15.77
CA THR A 195 -7.79 7.46 -15.67
C THR A 195 -7.38 6.09 -16.19
N ARG A 196 -8.17 5.05 -15.90
CA ARG A 196 -8.00 3.72 -16.49
C ARG A 196 -8.34 3.66 -17.99
N GLY A 197 -8.88 4.73 -18.58
CA GLY A 197 -9.29 4.75 -19.99
C GLY A 197 -10.22 3.57 -20.33
N ASP A 198 -9.91 2.86 -21.43
CA ASP A 198 -10.67 1.68 -21.85
C ASP A 198 -10.60 0.52 -20.86
N ASN A 199 -9.54 0.41 -20.05
CA ASN A 199 -9.46 -0.61 -19.00
C ASN A 199 -10.54 -0.43 -17.91
N GLY A 200 -11.04 0.81 -17.72
CA GLY A 200 -12.11 1.10 -16.77
C GLY A 200 -13.48 0.50 -17.14
N LYS A 201 -13.65 -0.01 -18.36
CA LYS A 201 -14.93 -0.54 -18.86
C LYS A 201 -15.12 -2.00 -18.43
N ALA A 202 -15.67 -2.19 -17.23
CA ALA A 202 -15.88 -3.52 -16.62
C ALA A 202 -16.87 -4.44 -17.37
N GLY A 203 -17.70 -3.89 -18.25
CA GLY A 203 -18.79 -4.64 -18.90
C GLY A 203 -20.00 -4.83 -17.98
N ASN A 204 -20.97 -5.61 -18.45
CA ASN A 204 -22.20 -5.98 -17.73
C ASN A 204 -22.81 -7.25 -18.34
N ALA A 205 -24.02 -7.63 -17.91
CA ALA A 205 -24.71 -8.83 -18.39
C ALA A 205 -24.98 -8.87 -19.92
N LYS A 206 -24.85 -7.75 -20.63
CA LYS A 206 -25.10 -7.62 -22.07
C LYS A 206 -23.86 -7.16 -22.87
N THR A 207 -22.84 -6.66 -22.20
CA THR A 207 -21.67 -6.06 -22.83
C THR A 207 -20.42 -6.65 -22.20
N ALA A 208 -19.57 -7.28 -23.01
CA ALA A 208 -18.30 -7.80 -22.51
C ALA A 208 -17.45 -6.68 -21.88
N GLY A 209 -16.71 -7.04 -20.83
CA GLY A 209 -15.67 -6.18 -20.29
C GLY A 209 -14.54 -5.96 -21.30
N THR A 210 -13.76 -4.94 -21.04
CA THR A 210 -12.55 -4.62 -21.82
C THR A 210 -11.49 -5.72 -21.73
N LEU A 211 -10.70 -5.84 -22.79
CA LEU A 211 -9.45 -6.62 -22.81
C LEU A 211 -8.22 -5.70 -22.78
N ALA A 212 -8.42 -4.38 -22.71
CA ALA A 212 -7.32 -3.43 -22.68
C ALA A 212 -6.61 -3.48 -21.32
N PRO A 213 -5.27 -3.58 -21.30
CA PRO A 213 -4.50 -3.51 -20.07
C PRO A 213 -4.52 -2.09 -19.50
N ASN A 214 -4.33 -1.95 -18.19
CA ASN A 214 -4.25 -0.65 -17.51
C ASN A 214 -2.86 0.03 -17.69
N ALA A 215 -2.36 0.08 -18.92
CA ALA A 215 -0.96 0.40 -19.19
C ALA A 215 -0.58 1.86 -18.85
N GLU A 216 -1.44 2.82 -19.16
CA GLU A 216 -1.14 4.25 -18.96
C GLU A 216 -1.08 4.60 -17.48
N GLN A 217 -2.10 4.25 -16.71
CA GLN A 217 -2.15 4.54 -15.28
C GLN A 217 -1.06 3.78 -14.52
N GLN A 218 -0.87 2.49 -14.79
CA GLN A 218 0.20 1.72 -14.14
C GLN A 218 1.59 2.24 -14.54
N GLY A 219 1.78 2.62 -15.80
CA GLY A 219 3.01 3.27 -16.26
C GLY A 219 3.31 4.56 -15.49
N TRP A 220 2.29 5.41 -15.29
CA TRP A 220 2.43 6.61 -14.47
C TRP A 220 2.78 6.27 -13.01
N MET A 221 2.12 5.30 -12.38
CA MET A 221 2.43 4.87 -10.99
C MET A 221 3.87 4.32 -10.85
N ILE A 222 4.34 3.56 -11.84
CA ILE A 222 5.73 3.09 -11.92
C ILE A 222 6.69 4.27 -12.05
N ASP A 223 6.36 5.26 -12.88
CA ASP A 223 7.17 6.47 -13.05
C ASP A 223 7.22 7.31 -11.77
N VAL A 224 6.10 7.51 -11.08
CA VAL A 224 6.07 8.18 -9.77
C VAL A 224 6.98 7.44 -8.78
N THR A 225 6.87 6.12 -8.72
CA THR A 225 7.67 5.28 -7.83
C THR A 225 9.17 5.41 -8.13
N THR A 226 9.56 5.23 -9.39
CA THR A 226 10.97 5.06 -9.78
C THR A 226 11.70 6.37 -10.06
N LYS A 227 10.98 7.42 -10.48
CA LYS A 227 11.55 8.72 -10.83
C LYS A 227 11.44 9.76 -9.72
N VAL A 228 10.54 9.56 -8.75
CA VAL A 228 10.29 10.53 -7.68
C VAL A 228 10.50 9.92 -6.29
N VAL A 229 9.70 8.92 -5.92
CA VAL A 229 9.66 8.39 -4.54
C VAL A 229 10.97 7.68 -4.15
N LEU A 230 11.41 6.69 -4.94
CA LEU A 230 12.63 5.93 -4.64
C LEU A 230 13.90 6.81 -4.66
N PRO A 231 14.09 7.75 -5.61
CA PRO A 231 15.20 8.70 -5.56
C PRO A 231 15.22 9.56 -4.30
N GLU A 232 14.07 10.10 -3.87
CA GLU A 232 14.00 10.90 -2.63
C GLU A 232 14.28 10.02 -1.40
N PHE A 233 13.72 8.81 -1.36
CA PHE A 233 13.99 7.87 -0.28
C PHE A 233 15.46 7.52 -0.17
N LYS A 234 16.13 7.29 -1.31
CA LYS A 234 17.57 7.05 -1.37
C LYS A 234 18.37 8.25 -0.89
N LYS A 235 17.99 9.48 -1.30
CA LYS A 235 18.66 10.73 -0.88
C LYS A 235 18.58 10.95 0.63
N ASN A 236 17.45 10.60 1.25
CA ASN A 236 17.26 10.73 2.70
C ASN A 236 18.02 9.70 3.52
N GLY A 237 18.55 8.63 2.90
CA GLY A 237 19.44 7.66 3.54
C GLY A 237 18.81 6.81 4.64
N LYS A 238 17.47 6.83 4.77
CA LYS A 238 16.72 5.99 5.72
C LYS A 238 16.20 4.73 5.02
N PRO A 239 16.06 3.60 5.75
CA PRO A 239 15.39 2.43 5.20
C PRO A 239 13.93 2.76 4.87
N PHE A 240 13.31 1.98 3.98
CA PHE A 240 11.92 2.20 3.58
C PHE A 240 11.08 0.93 3.51
N VAL A 241 9.77 1.09 3.66
CA VAL A 241 8.76 0.08 3.30
C VAL A 241 7.85 0.69 2.23
N LEU A 242 7.79 0.04 1.07
CA LEU A 242 6.98 0.46 -0.05
C LEU A 242 5.98 -0.64 -0.41
N VAL A 243 4.71 -0.30 -0.45
CA VAL A 243 3.64 -1.15 -0.98
C VAL A 243 3.33 -0.69 -2.41
N PHE A 244 3.39 -1.61 -3.36
CA PHE A 244 2.97 -1.37 -4.73
C PHE A 244 1.81 -2.31 -5.08
N TRP A 245 0.59 -1.79 -5.12
CA TRP A 245 -0.62 -2.57 -5.42
C TRP A 245 -1.04 -2.38 -6.87
N ALA A 246 -0.54 -3.23 -7.76
CA ALA A 246 -0.87 -3.19 -9.18
C ALA A 246 -2.32 -3.63 -9.42
N ARG A 247 -3.14 -2.72 -9.96
CA ARG A 247 -4.52 -3.00 -10.40
C ARG A 247 -4.48 -3.63 -11.79
N ASP A 248 -5.22 -4.71 -11.98
CA ASP A 248 -5.39 -5.42 -13.27
C ASP A 248 -4.05 -5.71 -13.99
N PRO A 249 -3.14 -6.46 -13.34
CA PRO A 249 -1.78 -6.75 -13.82
C PRO A 249 -1.70 -7.76 -14.96
#